data_AF-A0A9W9U9N0-F1
#
_entry.id   AF-A0A9W9U9N0-F1
#
_cell.length_a   1.000
_cell.length_b   1.000
_cell.length_c   1.000
_cell.angle_alpha   90.00
_cell.angle_beta   90.00
_cell.angle_gamma   90.00
#
_symmetry.space_group_name_H-M   'P 1'
#
loop_
_entity.id
_entity.type
_entity.pdbx_description
1 polymer ?
#
loop_
_entity_poly.entity_id
_entity_poly.type
_entity_poly.pdbx_seq_one_letter_code
_entity_poly.pdbx_strand_id
1 'polypeptide(L)'
;MCPNSMGLSEAIHILCFARDKISDSQFWQLMDPDNDDEKIPCVRLSSLSVSEVENVLGLRSAYHNRGLGSFPDVPLPELLISGLSMIDSFLITGASTKATIRWRMCKFIRLAFDEAMNSSSEQGGRLEIHLERRWSFGPIRYNDQVVKLSGYPSYVLWYGDEDDMALNVMVAQDERFDESDKGIAEVLGYLAFVYHHRKNAKKENCPLYGIATDSTTFHFVRLDNDSTYVTTTLDSRVDLEKTFGLLVHVLKQASAVSSIQPTASFTQPDQGEGSTEPLVPTESCLRRKVDKRMQYERLKFEDSEELEDSFPEYETSEDEYSEDG
;
A
#
# COMPACT_ATOMS: atom_id res chain seq x y z
N MET A 1 -34.61 29.46 -34.48
CA MET A 1 -34.56 28.03 -34.12
C MET A 1 -33.51 27.90 -33.02
N CYS A 2 -33.93 27.75 -31.77
CA CYS A 2 -33.00 27.53 -30.65
C CYS A 2 -32.58 26.06 -30.66
N PRO A 3 -31.29 25.73 -30.45
CA PRO A 3 -30.87 24.34 -30.29
C PRO A 3 -31.48 23.82 -28.98
N ASN A 4 -32.13 22.66 -29.05
CA ASN A 4 -32.73 21.98 -27.91
C ASN A 4 -31.67 21.84 -26.80
N SER A 5 -31.92 22.47 -25.66
CA SER A 5 -31.11 22.30 -24.46
C SER A 5 -31.26 20.85 -23.98
N MET A 6 -30.22 20.04 -24.16
CA MET A 6 -30.16 18.69 -23.61
C MET A 6 -30.28 18.78 -22.09
N GLY A 7 -31.29 18.14 -21.51
CA GLY A 7 -31.52 18.18 -20.07
C GLY A 7 -30.37 17.51 -19.32
N LEU A 8 -30.00 18.05 -18.15
CA LEU A 8 -28.92 17.53 -17.31
C LEU A 8 -29.07 16.03 -17.02
N SER A 9 -30.30 15.55 -16.86
CA SER A 9 -30.63 14.12 -16.69
C SER A 9 -30.25 13.27 -17.91
N GLU A 10 -30.49 13.78 -19.11
CA GLU A 10 -30.18 13.11 -20.37
C GLU A 10 -28.68 13.13 -20.65
N ALA A 11 -27.99 14.22 -20.27
CA ALA A 11 -26.52 14.29 -20.28
C ALA A 11 -25.88 13.29 -19.30
N ILE A 12 -26.41 13.15 -18.09
CA ILE A 12 -25.93 12.18 -17.10
C ILE A 12 -26.18 10.75 -17.58
N HIS A 13 -27.35 10.49 -18.19
CA HIS A 13 -27.65 9.16 -18.75
C HIS A 13 -26.75 8.80 -19.93
N ILE A 14 -26.41 9.76 -20.79
CA ILE A 14 -25.45 9.59 -21.90
C ILE A 14 -24.03 9.35 -21.37
N LEU A 15 -23.62 10.05 -20.31
CA LEU A 15 -22.28 9.87 -19.71
C LEU A 15 -22.15 8.54 -18.96
N CYS A 16 -23.18 8.13 -18.22
CA CYS A 16 -23.21 6.80 -17.58
C CYS A 16 -23.25 5.67 -18.62
N PHE A 17 -23.95 5.87 -19.74
CA PHE A 17 -23.99 4.93 -20.85
C PHE A 17 -22.69 4.91 -21.68
N ALA A 18 -21.96 6.03 -21.73
CA ALA A 18 -20.65 6.14 -22.36
C ALA A 18 -19.54 5.50 -21.53
N ARG A 19 -19.67 5.45 -20.19
CA ARG A 19 -18.72 4.74 -19.30
C ARG A 19 -18.56 3.26 -19.67
N ASP A 20 -19.63 2.63 -20.15
CA ASP A 20 -19.62 1.24 -20.59
C ASP A 20 -19.26 1.07 -22.08
N LYS A 21 -18.94 2.17 -22.80
CA LYS A 21 -18.69 2.18 -24.25
C LYS A 21 -17.40 2.88 -24.70
N ILE A 22 -16.67 3.54 -23.81
CA ILE A 22 -15.31 3.98 -24.12
C ILE A 22 -14.46 2.72 -24.17
N SER A 23 -14.02 2.30 -25.35
CA SER A 23 -13.04 1.22 -25.46
C SER A 23 -11.75 1.67 -24.79
N ASP A 24 -11.05 0.78 -24.07
CA ASP A 24 -9.79 1.08 -23.39
C ASP A 24 -8.80 1.88 -24.25
N SER A 25 -8.78 1.65 -25.57
CA SER A 25 -7.93 2.39 -26.51
C SER A 25 -8.25 3.89 -26.65
N GLN A 26 -9.51 4.31 -26.50
CA GLN A 26 -9.90 5.72 -26.57
C GLN A 26 -9.56 6.47 -25.27
N PHE A 27 -9.54 5.75 -24.14
CA PHE A 27 -9.04 6.28 -22.87
C PHE A 27 -7.54 6.58 -22.93
N TRP A 28 -6.75 5.70 -23.57
CA TRP A 28 -5.31 5.90 -23.74
C TRP A 28 -4.94 6.89 -24.86
N GLN A 29 -5.76 7.04 -25.90
CA GLN A 29 -5.54 8.07 -26.94
C GLN A 29 -5.74 9.51 -26.44
N LEU A 30 -6.42 9.71 -25.32
CA LEU A 30 -6.50 11.01 -24.63
C LEU A 30 -5.25 11.31 -23.77
N MET A 31 -4.32 10.37 -23.68
CA MET A 31 -3.14 10.39 -22.81
C MET A 31 -1.84 10.37 -23.63
N ASP A 32 -1.81 11.13 -24.73
CA ASP A 32 -0.58 11.33 -25.52
C ASP A 32 0.44 12.11 -24.67
N PRO A 33 1.57 11.51 -24.25
CA PRO A 33 2.53 12.11 -23.32
C PRO A 33 3.25 13.34 -23.88
N ASP A 34 3.15 13.57 -25.20
CA ASP A 34 3.72 14.74 -25.88
C ASP A 34 2.76 15.95 -25.91
N ASN A 35 1.53 15.81 -25.41
CA ASN A 35 0.60 16.91 -25.29
C ASN A 35 0.79 17.55 -23.90
N ASP A 36 1.37 18.76 -23.87
CA ASP A 36 1.64 19.55 -22.66
C ASP A 36 0.64 19.28 -21.54
N ASP A 37 1.10 18.54 -20.52
CA ASP A 37 0.39 18.19 -19.30
C ASP A 37 -0.25 19.46 -18.69
N GLU A 38 -1.51 19.74 -19.04
CA GLU A 38 -2.40 20.45 -18.13
C GLU A 38 -2.42 19.62 -16.85
N LYS A 39 -1.64 20.08 -15.87
CA LYS A 39 -1.27 19.38 -14.64
C LYS A 39 -2.51 18.80 -13.97
N ILE A 40 -2.85 17.55 -14.31
CA ILE A 40 -4.08 16.90 -13.84
C ILE A 40 -4.08 16.98 -12.31
N PRO A 41 -5.12 17.59 -11.70
CA PRO A 41 -5.14 17.81 -10.27
C PRO A 41 -5.05 16.49 -9.53
N CYS A 42 -4.35 16.50 -8.40
CA CYS A 42 -4.07 15.31 -7.64
C CYS A 42 -4.82 15.34 -6.31
N VAL A 43 -5.66 14.33 -6.07
CA VAL A 43 -6.43 14.14 -4.83
C VAL A 43 -5.76 13.07 -3.99
N ARG A 44 -5.62 13.29 -2.68
CA ARG A 44 -5.02 12.29 -1.78
C ARG A 44 -6.07 11.27 -1.36
N LEU A 45 -5.71 9.99 -1.34
CA LEU A 45 -6.59 8.95 -0.81
C LEU A 45 -6.94 9.22 0.66
N SER A 46 -5.99 9.73 1.44
CA SER A 46 -6.20 10.12 2.85
C SER A 46 -7.21 11.24 3.08
N SER A 47 -7.67 11.93 2.01
CA SER A 47 -8.71 12.97 2.10
C SER A 47 -10.10 12.49 1.67
N LEU A 48 -10.21 11.26 1.18
CA LEU A 48 -11.49 10.67 0.75
C LEU A 48 -12.11 9.87 1.90
N SER A 49 -13.44 9.86 1.94
CA SER A 49 -14.22 8.92 2.75
C SER A 49 -14.31 7.55 2.07
N VAL A 50 -14.72 6.53 2.83
CA VAL A 50 -14.93 5.18 2.30
C VAL A 50 -15.93 5.20 1.14
N SER A 51 -17.06 5.88 1.32
CA SER A 51 -18.11 5.99 0.30
C SER A 51 -17.62 6.68 -0.98
N GLU A 52 -16.76 7.69 -0.87
CA GLU A 52 -16.15 8.33 -2.05
C GLU A 52 -15.23 7.37 -2.79
N VAL A 53 -14.38 6.63 -2.06
CA VAL A 53 -13.49 5.61 -2.64
C VAL A 53 -14.30 4.51 -3.34
N GLU A 54 -15.37 4.01 -2.70
CA GLU A 54 -16.28 3.03 -3.28
C GLU A 54 -16.89 3.51 -4.60
N ASN A 55 -17.45 4.73 -4.59
CA ASN A 55 -18.12 5.29 -5.76
C ASN A 55 -17.14 5.52 -6.92
N VAL A 56 -15.98 6.10 -6.61
CA VAL A 56 -14.98 6.48 -7.60
C VAL A 56 -14.28 5.26 -8.20
N LEU A 57 -14.04 4.22 -7.41
CA LEU A 57 -13.31 3.02 -7.83
C LEU A 57 -14.21 1.81 -8.11
N GLY A 58 -15.53 1.97 -8.01
CA GLY A 58 -16.51 0.93 -8.34
C GLY A 58 -16.48 -0.27 -7.39
N LEU A 59 -16.28 -0.03 -6.09
CA LEU A 59 -16.21 -1.05 -5.06
C LEU A 59 -17.51 -1.15 -4.26
N ARG A 60 -17.71 -2.27 -3.56
CA ARG A 60 -18.89 -2.48 -2.70
C ARG A 60 -18.53 -3.19 -1.41
N SER A 61 -19.03 -2.72 -0.27
CA SER A 61 -18.95 -3.49 0.97
C SER A 61 -19.77 -4.79 0.87
N ALA A 62 -19.20 -5.91 1.33
CA ALA A 62 -19.88 -7.20 1.38
C ALA A 62 -20.58 -7.41 2.73
N TYR A 63 -21.80 -7.97 2.69
CA TYR A 63 -22.61 -8.24 3.89
C TYR A 63 -22.05 -9.34 4.80
N HIS A 64 -21.20 -10.22 4.27
CA HIS A 64 -20.66 -11.36 4.99
C HIS A 64 -19.15 -11.26 5.09
N ASN A 65 -18.63 -11.25 6.31
CA ASN A 65 -17.20 -11.18 6.59
C ASN A 65 -16.51 -12.54 6.39
N ARG A 66 -16.62 -13.08 5.17
CA ARG A 66 -15.89 -14.30 4.79
C ARG A 66 -14.41 -13.92 4.66
N GLY A 67 -13.53 -14.64 5.36
CA GLY A 67 -12.07 -14.50 5.22
C GLY A 67 -11.37 -13.63 6.28
N LEU A 68 -12.06 -12.75 7.01
CA LEU A 68 -11.47 -12.07 8.19
C LEU A 68 -12.14 -12.46 9.53
N GLY A 69 -13.25 -13.21 9.48
CA GLY A 69 -13.96 -13.66 10.69
C GLY A 69 -13.50 -14.99 11.29
N SER A 70 -12.57 -15.70 10.62
CA SER A 70 -12.02 -16.97 11.10
C SER A 70 -10.55 -17.07 10.69
N PHE A 71 -9.67 -17.03 11.69
CA PHE A 71 -8.21 -17.13 11.53
C PHE A 71 -7.68 -18.12 12.57
N PRO A 72 -6.53 -18.77 12.29
CA PRO A 72 -5.96 -19.75 13.21
C PRO A 72 -5.58 -19.10 14.54
N ASP A 73 -5.75 -19.84 15.63
CA ASP A 73 -5.14 -19.51 16.91
C ASP A 73 -3.63 -19.66 16.76
N VAL A 74 -2.92 -18.53 16.79
CA VAL A 74 -1.47 -18.47 16.68
C VAL A 74 -0.93 -18.05 18.05
N PRO A 75 -0.05 -18.85 18.67
CA PRO A 75 0.49 -18.50 19.97
C PRO A 75 1.24 -17.19 19.89
N LEU A 76 1.00 -16.30 20.85
CA LEU A 76 1.70 -15.02 20.91
C LEU A 76 3.18 -15.23 21.24
N PRO A 77 4.12 -14.72 20.40
CA PRO A 77 5.53 -14.78 20.73
C PRO A 77 5.84 -13.93 21.97
N GLU A 78 6.58 -14.49 22.93
CA GLU A 78 7.00 -13.76 24.14
C GLU A 78 7.83 -12.50 23.79
N LEU A 79 8.57 -12.55 22.68
CA LEU A 79 9.30 -11.40 22.13
C LEU A 79 8.38 -10.25 21.67
N LEU A 80 7.14 -10.56 21.25
CA LEU A 80 6.16 -9.53 20.93
C LEU A 80 5.67 -8.86 22.21
N ILE A 81 5.25 -9.66 23.20
CA ILE A 81 4.71 -9.16 24.47
C ILE A 81 5.74 -8.30 25.20
N SER A 82 6.93 -8.85 25.42
CA SER A 82 8.02 -8.13 26.10
C SER A 82 8.49 -6.92 25.31
N GLY A 83 8.55 -7.03 23.97
CA GLY A 83 8.93 -5.92 23.09
C GLY A 83 7.94 -4.76 23.12
N LEU A 84 6.63 -5.05 23.07
CA LEU A 84 5.59 -4.03 23.17
C LEU A 84 5.57 -3.40 24.56
N SER A 85 5.66 -4.21 25.63
CA SER A 85 5.75 -3.70 27.00
C SER A 85 6.96 -2.79 27.21
N MET A 86 8.10 -3.14 26.63
CA MET A 86 9.31 -2.31 26.67
C MET A 86 9.06 -0.98 25.95
N ILE A 87 8.54 -1.02 24.72
CA ILE A 87 8.23 0.20 23.96
C ILE A 87 7.26 1.08 24.77
N ASP A 88 6.18 0.51 25.29
CA ASP A 88 5.17 1.23 26.04
C ASP A 88 5.72 1.83 27.35
N SER A 89 6.68 1.16 27.99
CA SER A 89 7.39 1.70 29.16
C SER A 89 8.32 2.88 28.84
N PHE A 90 8.76 3.04 27.58
CA PHE A 90 9.51 4.23 27.17
C PHE A 90 8.60 5.42 26.83
N LEU A 91 7.28 5.20 26.70
CA LEU A 91 6.30 6.21 26.30
C LEU A 91 5.63 6.93 27.48
N ILE A 92 6.25 6.91 28.67
CA ILE A 92 5.70 7.42 29.96
C ILE A 92 5.18 8.88 29.89
N THR A 93 5.49 9.67 28.86
CA THR A 93 5.21 11.12 28.82
C THR A 93 4.59 11.70 27.54
N GLY A 94 4.09 10.93 26.56
CA GLY A 94 3.59 11.57 25.33
C GLY A 94 2.63 10.78 24.43
N ALA A 95 1.96 11.53 23.54
CA ALA A 95 1.12 11.02 22.46
C ALA A 95 1.93 10.12 21.51
N SER A 96 1.27 9.13 20.92
CA SER A 96 1.87 8.22 19.95
C SER A 96 2.49 9.01 18.80
N THR A 97 3.82 9.02 18.70
CA THR A 97 4.51 9.68 17.58
C THR A 97 4.61 8.73 16.40
N LYS A 98 4.75 9.26 15.18
CA LYS A 98 5.03 8.47 13.98
C LYS A 98 6.23 7.51 14.14
N ALA A 99 7.23 7.89 14.93
CA ALA A 99 8.37 7.03 15.23
C ALA A 99 7.96 5.81 16.08
N THR A 100 7.11 6.02 17.08
CA THR A 100 6.56 4.97 17.95
C THR A 100 5.68 4.00 17.17
N ILE A 101 4.78 4.53 16.34
CA ILE A 101 3.92 3.72 15.45
C ILE A 101 4.78 2.79 14.61
N ARG A 102 5.83 3.32 13.96
CA ARG A 102 6.77 2.53 13.16
C ARG A 102 7.49 1.49 13.99
N TRP A 103 7.96 1.83 15.20
CA TRP A 103 8.70 0.87 16.04
C TRP A 103 7.83 -0.31 16.45
N ARG A 104 6.60 -0.05 16.93
CA ARG A 104 5.61 -1.09 17.26
C ARG A 104 5.29 -1.94 16.03
N MET A 105 5.04 -1.31 14.89
CA MET A 105 4.70 -2.02 13.66
C MET A 105 5.83 -2.86 13.09
N CYS A 106 7.09 -2.41 13.19
CA CYS A 106 8.24 -3.23 12.83
C CYS A 106 8.28 -4.53 13.65
N LYS A 107 7.91 -4.49 14.94
CA LYS A 107 7.80 -5.71 15.77
C LYS A 107 6.68 -6.63 15.30
N PHE A 108 5.48 -6.09 15.09
CA PHE A 108 4.34 -6.85 14.58
C PHE A 108 4.66 -7.53 13.24
N ILE A 109 5.08 -6.74 12.24
CA ILE A 109 5.36 -7.23 10.89
C ILE A 109 6.48 -8.28 10.93
N ARG A 110 7.59 -8.00 11.62
CA ARG A 110 8.73 -8.93 11.66
C ARG A 110 8.34 -10.28 12.26
N LEU A 111 7.71 -10.27 13.43
CA LEU A 111 7.37 -11.50 14.14
C LEU A 111 6.25 -12.27 13.46
N ALA A 112 5.25 -11.56 12.91
CA ALA A 112 4.18 -12.22 12.16
C ALA A 112 4.69 -12.79 10.83
N PHE A 113 5.65 -12.12 10.19
CA PHE A 113 6.31 -12.63 8.99
C PHE A 113 7.10 -13.90 9.28
N ASP A 114 7.93 -13.90 10.33
CA ASP A 114 8.69 -15.08 10.72
C ASP A 114 7.75 -16.25 11.05
N GLU A 115 6.69 -16.01 11.80
CA GLU A 115 5.69 -17.04 12.12
C GLU A 115 4.96 -17.55 10.87
N ALA A 116 4.56 -16.65 9.97
CA ALA A 116 3.91 -17.02 8.72
C ALA A 116 4.82 -17.88 7.85
N MET A 117 6.10 -17.49 7.69
CA MET A 117 7.06 -18.17 6.81
C MET A 117 7.62 -19.45 7.40
N ASN A 118 7.78 -19.58 8.72
CA ASN A 118 8.25 -20.82 9.34
C ASN A 118 7.23 -21.95 9.26
N SER A 119 5.95 -21.60 9.11
CA SER A 119 4.85 -22.56 9.04
C SER A 119 4.48 -22.99 7.62
N SER A 120 5.03 -22.35 6.58
CA SER A 120 4.83 -22.76 5.19
C SER A 120 5.83 -23.85 4.81
N SER A 121 5.35 -24.96 4.25
CA SER A 121 6.22 -25.97 3.64
C SER A 121 7.07 -25.34 2.53
N GLU A 122 8.27 -25.88 2.27
CA GLU A 122 9.35 -25.40 1.39
C GLU A 122 8.99 -24.97 -0.06
N GLN A 123 7.70 -24.96 -0.44
CA GLN A 123 7.16 -24.59 -1.75
C GLN A 123 6.51 -23.20 -1.79
N GLY A 124 6.49 -22.46 -0.67
CA GLY A 124 6.02 -21.08 -0.64
C GLY A 124 7.00 -20.12 -1.34
N GLY A 125 6.51 -19.31 -2.27
CA GLY A 125 7.34 -18.28 -2.89
C GLY A 125 7.78 -17.21 -1.88
N ARG A 126 8.96 -16.62 -2.12
CA ARG A 126 9.61 -15.68 -1.21
C ARG A 126 8.83 -14.36 -1.18
N LEU A 127 8.24 -14.03 -0.04
CA LEU A 127 7.67 -12.71 0.19
C LEU A 127 8.78 -11.69 0.47
N GLU A 128 8.67 -10.52 -0.13
CA GLU A 128 9.55 -9.39 0.11
C GLU A 128 8.77 -8.21 0.67
N ILE A 129 9.25 -7.65 1.79
CA ILE A 129 8.69 -6.44 2.38
C ILE A 129 9.48 -5.25 1.84
N HIS A 130 8.79 -4.32 1.18
CA HIS A 130 9.39 -3.08 0.69
C HIS A 130 8.78 -1.87 1.40
N LEU A 131 9.62 -0.85 1.60
CA LEU A 131 9.18 0.49 2.03
C LEU A 131 8.85 1.30 0.79
N GLU A 132 7.60 1.67 0.65
CA GLU A 132 7.09 2.09 -0.64
C GLU A 132 7.12 3.60 -0.85
N ARG A 133 7.22 3.99 -2.13
CA ARG A 133 7.19 5.39 -2.55
C ARG A 133 5.74 5.85 -2.79
N ARG A 134 5.60 7.11 -3.20
CA ARG A 134 4.32 7.70 -3.59
C ARG A 134 3.66 6.88 -4.70
N TRP A 135 2.40 6.52 -4.50
CA TRP A 135 1.54 5.92 -5.52
C TRP A 135 0.68 7.00 -6.17
N SER A 136 0.41 6.83 -7.46
CA SER A 136 -0.55 7.66 -8.19
C SER A 136 -1.33 6.82 -9.18
N PHE A 137 -2.63 7.08 -9.27
CA PHE A 137 -3.58 6.33 -10.09
C PHE A 137 -4.57 7.28 -10.77
N GLY A 138 -4.91 6.98 -12.02
CA GLY A 138 -5.81 7.78 -12.83
C GLY A 138 -5.26 7.99 -14.24
N PRO A 139 -5.92 8.84 -15.04
CA PRO A 139 -6.99 9.76 -14.66
C PRO A 139 -8.30 9.06 -14.27
N ILE A 140 -9.05 9.65 -13.33
CA ILE A 140 -10.42 9.23 -12.98
C ILE A 140 -11.32 10.45 -12.77
N ARG A 141 -12.65 10.24 -12.89
CA ARG A 141 -13.64 11.31 -12.64
C ARG A 141 -14.01 11.36 -11.16
N TYR A 142 -13.80 12.50 -10.51
CA TYR A 142 -14.18 12.78 -9.13
C TYR A 142 -14.70 14.22 -9.02
N ASN A 143 -15.88 14.42 -8.43
CA ASN A 143 -16.56 15.73 -8.34
C ASN A 143 -16.59 16.50 -9.68
N ASP A 144 -16.98 15.79 -10.75
CA ASP A 144 -17.04 16.28 -12.14
C ASP A 144 -15.71 16.75 -12.74
N GLN A 145 -14.59 16.53 -12.05
CA GLN A 145 -13.24 16.82 -12.51
C GLN A 145 -12.47 15.54 -12.83
N VAL A 146 -11.57 15.62 -13.81
CA VAL A 146 -10.58 14.56 -14.06
C VAL A 146 -9.40 14.77 -13.12
N VAL A 147 -9.12 13.78 -12.27
CA VAL A 147 -8.07 13.84 -11.24
C VAL A 147 -7.17 12.61 -11.28
N LYS A 148 -5.97 12.72 -10.70
CA LYS A 148 -5.14 11.58 -10.29
C LYS A 148 -5.30 11.37 -8.78
N LEU A 149 -5.64 10.17 -8.34
CA LEU A 149 -5.51 9.80 -6.93
C LEU A 149 -4.04 9.58 -6.59
N SER A 150 -3.68 9.83 -5.33
CA SER A 150 -2.34 9.51 -4.83
C SER A 150 -2.32 9.17 -3.35
N GLY A 151 -1.25 8.49 -2.94
CA GLY A 151 -1.00 8.20 -1.54
C GLY A 151 0.40 7.63 -1.30
N TYR A 152 0.67 7.25 -0.06
CA TYR A 152 1.96 6.77 0.43
C TYR A 152 1.74 5.55 1.35
N PRO A 153 1.63 4.33 0.79
CA PRO A 153 1.63 3.15 1.63
C PRO A 153 2.94 3.06 2.42
N SER A 154 2.86 2.63 3.67
CA SER A 154 4.04 2.54 4.55
C SER A 154 4.85 1.28 4.28
N TYR A 155 4.17 0.16 4.03
CA TYR A 155 4.78 -1.11 3.68
C TYR A 155 3.96 -1.80 2.60
N VAL A 156 4.66 -2.52 1.75
CA VAL A 156 4.06 -3.35 0.70
C VAL A 156 4.75 -4.71 0.72
N LEU A 157 3.97 -5.77 0.55
CA LEU A 157 4.49 -7.13 0.47
C LEU A 157 4.25 -7.70 -0.92
N TRP A 158 5.39 -7.95 -1.57
CA TRP A 158 5.49 -8.50 -2.90
C TRP A 158 5.77 -10.00 -2.83
N TYR A 159 5.25 -10.74 -3.81
CA TYR A 159 5.43 -12.18 -3.93
C TYR A 159 6.01 -12.61 -5.28
N GLY A 160 6.40 -11.63 -6.10
CA GLY A 160 6.93 -11.77 -7.45
C GLY A 160 7.47 -10.41 -7.91
N ASP A 161 7.63 -10.22 -9.22
CA ASP A 161 8.15 -8.96 -9.73
C ASP A 161 7.14 -7.81 -9.57
N GLU A 162 7.67 -6.60 -9.38
CA GLU A 162 6.93 -5.35 -9.36
C GLU A 162 6.19 -5.13 -10.69
N ASP A 163 6.84 -5.48 -11.80
CA ASP A 163 6.28 -5.43 -13.16
C ASP A 163 5.03 -6.32 -13.29
N ASP A 164 4.96 -7.36 -12.46
CA ASP A 164 3.82 -8.25 -12.44
C ASP A 164 2.66 -7.76 -11.56
N MET A 165 2.81 -6.63 -10.87
CA MET A 165 1.90 -6.23 -9.79
C MET A 165 1.63 -7.38 -8.82
N ALA A 166 2.67 -8.17 -8.53
CA ALA A 166 2.63 -9.30 -7.63
C ALA A 166 2.61 -8.82 -6.16
N LEU A 167 1.67 -7.93 -5.83
CA LEU A 167 1.43 -7.40 -4.48
C LEU A 167 0.22 -8.08 -3.83
N ASN A 168 0.34 -8.61 -2.61
CA ASN A 168 -0.80 -9.19 -1.91
C ASN A 168 -1.20 -8.48 -0.63
N VAL A 169 -0.24 -7.88 0.07
CA VAL A 169 -0.51 -7.17 1.32
C VAL A 169 0.06 -5.78 1.26
N MET A 170 -0.68 -4.83 1.81
CA MET A 170 -0.19 -3.48 1.96
C MET A 170 -0.65 -2.88 3.28
N VAL A 171 0.25 -2.08 3.87
CA VAL A 171 0.08 -1.48 5.19
C VAL A 171 0.18 0.03 5.08
N ALA A 172 -0.83 0.75 5.56
CA ALA A 172 -0.81 2.19 5.74
C ALA A 172 -0.72 2.52 7.25
N GLN A 173 0.15 3.45 7.61
CA GLN A 173 0.34 3.89 9.00
C GLN A 173 0.14 5.37 9.14
N ASP A 174 -0.76 5.75 10.04
CA ASP A 174 -1.00 7.14 10.38
C ASP A 174 -1.60 7.23 11.78
N GLU A 175 -1.23 8.27 12.52
CA GLU A 175 -1.80 8.56 13.84
C GLU A 175 -3.30 8.87 13.78
N ARG A 176 -3.80 9.29 12.60
CA ARG A 176 -5.22 9.61 12.35
C ARG A 176 -6.10 8.37 12.16
N PHE A 177 -5.55 7.17 12.26
CA PHE A 177 -6.27 5.90 12.08
C PHE A 177 -6.74 5.26 13.40
N ASP A 178 -6.64 5.98 14.51
CA ASP A 178 -7.08 5.54 15.84
C ASP A 178 -8.58 5.21 15.89
N GLU A 179 -9.42 6.07 15.29
CA GLU A 179 -10.89 5.95 15.36
C GLU A 179 -11.62 6.29 14.05
N SER A 180 -10.89 6.66 12.99
CA SER A 180 -11.50 7.10 11.74
C SER A 180 -11.50 6.03 10.64
N ASP A 181 -12.59 5.98 9.89
CA ASP A 181 -12.73 5.19 8.66
C ASP A 181 -11.78 5.65 7.53
N LYS A 182 -11.01 6.73 7.75
CA LYS A 182 -10.00 7.23 6.80
C LYS A 182 -8.91 6.20 6.51
N GLY A 183 -8.52 5.42 7.51
CA GLY A 183 -7.56 4.33 7.30
C GLY A 183 -8.09 3.29 6.32
N ILE A 184 -9.37 2.93 6.48
CA ILE A 184 -10.07 2.00 5.59
C ILE A 184 -10.14 2.59 4.18
N ALA A 185 -10.58 3.84 4.03
CA ALA A 185 -10.69 4.51 2.74
C ALA A 185 -9.35 4.53 2.00
N GLU A 186 -8.28 4.89 2.71
CA GLU A 186 -6.94 5.00 2.13
C GLU A 186 -6.40 3.64 1.67
N VAL A 187 -6.48 2.61 2.53
CA VAL A 187 -6.05 1.25 2.19
C VAL A 187 -6.89 0.67 1.06
N LEU A 188 -8.21 0.82 1.13
CA LEU A 188 -9.11 0.33 0.09
C LEU A 188 -8.80 0.96 -1.27
N GLY A 189 -8.48 2.25 -1.29
CA GLY A 189 -8.05 2.96 -2.49
C GLY A 189 -6.83 2.33 -3.15
N TYR A 190 -5.79 2.03 -2.36
CA TYR A 190 -4.61 1.37 -2.92
C TYR A 190 -4.89 -0.08 -3.38
N LEU A 191 -5.67 -0.87 -2.63
CA LEU A 191 -6.03 -2.23 -3.06
C LEU A 191 -6.79 -2.20 -4.39
N ALA A 192 -7.68 -1.23 -4.57
CA ALA A 192 -8.41 -1.02 -5.81
C ALA A 192 -7.48 -0.73 -6.99
N PHE A 193 -6.37 -0.01 -6.77
CA PHE A 193 -5.39 0.26 -7.84
C PHE A 193 -4.77 -1.03 -8.36
N VAL A 194 -4.35 -1.89 -7.43
CA VAL A 194 -3.76 -3.20 -7.76
C VAL A 194 -4.80 -4.09 -8.44
N TYR A 195 -6.02 -4.11 -7.91
CA TYR A 195 -7.13 -4.87 -8.49
C TYR A 195 -7.42 -4.46 -9.93
N HIS A 196 -7.62 -3.16 -10.20
CA HIS A 196 -7.92 -2.66 -11.54
C HIS A 196 -6.77 -2.91 -12.50
N HIS A 197 -5.52 -2.74 -12.05
CA HIS A 197 -4.36 -3.04 -12.87
C HIS A 197 -4.30 -4.53 -13.25
N ARG A 198 -4.48 -5.44 -12.29
CA ARG A 198 -4.49 -6.89 -12.54
C ARG A 198 -5.60 -7.31 -13.48
N LYS A 199 -6.80 -6.77 -13.27
CA LYS A 199 -7.97 -7.01 -14.12
C LYS A 199 -7.71 -6.57 -15.56
N ASN A 200 -7.14 -5.38 -15.75
CA ASN A 200 -6.81 -4.85 -17.08
C ASN A 200 -5.69 -5.65 -17.76
N ALA A 201 -4.74 -6.15 -16.98
CA ALA A 201 -3.67 -7.05 -17.45
C ALA A 201 -4.15 -8.52 -17.64
N LYS A 202 -5.45 -8.80 -17.44
CA LYS A 202 -6.05 -10.16 -17.53
C LYS A 202 -5.34 -11.19 -16.65
N LYS A 203 -4.79 -10.77 -15.52
CA LYS A 203 -4.15 -11.68 -14.55
C LYS A 203 -5.22 -12.41 -13.75
N GLU A 204 -4.87 -13.59 -13.28
CA GLU A 204 -5.72 -14.30 -12.33
C GLU A 204 -5.83 -13.42 -11.07
N ASN A 205 -7.05 -12.97 -10.79
CA ASN A 205 -7.31 -12.17 -9.61
C ASN A 205 -7.27 -13.08 -8.38
N CYS A 206 -6.55 -12.64 -7.36
CA CYS A 206 -6.58 -13.21 -6.03
C CYS A 206 -7.04 -12.15 -5.03
N PRO A 207 -7.57 -12.58 -3.87
CA PRO A 207 -7.92 -11.65 -2.79
C PRO A 207 -6.72 -10.79 -2.39
N LEU A 208 -6.95 -9.49 -2.29
CA LEU A 208 -5.99 -8.50 -1.85
C LEU A 208 -6.24 -8.16 -0.39
N TYR A 209 -5.17 -7.99 0.38
CA TYR A 209 -5.25 -7.67 1.80
C TYR A 209 -4.61 -6.32 2.10
N GLY A 210 -5.24 -5.58 3.00
CA GLY A 210 -4.82 -4.27 3.42
C GLY A 210 -4.94 -4.10 4.92
N ILE A 211 -4.04 -3.29 5.49
CA ILE A 211 -4.01 -3.00 6.92
C ILE A 211 -3.81 -1.50 7.09
N ALA A 212 -4.76 -0.83 7.76
CA ALA A 212 -4.59 0.54 8.22
C ALA A 212 -4.44 0.54 9.74
N THR A 213 -3.43 1.22 10.27
CA THR A 213 -3.17 1.17 11.71
C THR A 213 -2.39 2.38 12.23
N ASP A 214 -2.69 2.76 13.46
CA ASP A 214 -1.93 3.68 14.29
C ASP A 214 -0.99 2.94 15.27
N SER A 215 -0.74 1.64 15.04
CA SER A 215 -0.06 0.66 15.91
C SER A 215 -0.79 0.19 17.17
N THR A 216 -2.01 0.67 17.39
CA THR A 216 -2.91 0.26 18.47
C THR A 216 -4.19 -0.32 17.90
N THR A 217 -4.93 0.45 17.12
CA THR A 217 -6.08 0.03 16.32
C THR A 217 -5.61 -0.49 14.96
N PHE A 218 -6.15 -1.64 14.56
CA PHE A 218 -5.86 -2.29 13.28
C PHE A 218 -7.15 -2.48 12.50
N HIS A 219 -7.26 -1.81 11.36
CA HIS A 219 -8.31 -2.03 10.37
C HIS A 219 -7.78 -2.97 9.28
N PHE A 220 -8.22 -4.22 9.32
CA PHE A 220 -7.98 -5.20 8.28
C PHE A 220 -9.02 -5.04 7.18
N VAL A 221 -8.57 -5.02 5.94
CA VAL A 221 -9.39 -4.93 4.74
C VAL A 221 -9.04 -6.10 3.82
N ARG A 222 -10.04 -6.81 3.31
CA ARG A 222 -9.87 -7.83 2.28
C ARG A 222 -10.74 -7.44 1.09
N LEU A 223 -10.11 -7.22 -0.06
CA LEU A 223 -10.77 -6.94 -1.32
C LEU A 223 -10.79 -8.22 -2.16
N ASP A 224 -11.98 -8.68 -2.51
CA ASP A 224 -12.23 -9.87 -3.32
C ASP A 224 -12.30 -9.57 -4.82
N ASN A 225 -12.27 -10.64 -5.62
CA ASN A 225 -12.17 -10.60 -7.08
C ASN A 225 -13.38 -9.99 -7.79
N ASP A 226 -14.49 -9.79 -7.08
CA ASP A 226 -15.75 -9.24 -7.58
C ASP A 226 -15.91 -7.74 -7.24
N SER A 227 -14.81 -7.07 -6.90
CA SER A 227 -14.79 -5.69 -6.40
C SER A 227 -15.58 -5.50 -5.10
N THR A 228 -15.80 -6.58 -4.33
CA THR A 228 -16.38 -6.48 -3.00
C THR A 228 -15.32 -6.54 -1.92
N TYR A 229 -15.54 -5.86 -0.80
CA TYR A 229 -14.58 -5.89 0.31
C TYR A 229 -15.26 -6.13 1.65
N VAL A 230 -14.49 -6.68 2.57
CA VAL A 230 -14.87 -6.86 3.98
C VAL A 230 -13.83 -6.20 4.86
N THR A 231 -14.25 -5.78 6.06
CA THR A 231 -13.37 -5.17 7.04
C THR A 231 -13.53 -5.81 8.42
N THR A 232 -12.46 -5.81 9.20
CA THR A 232 -12.45 -6.15 10.62
C THR A 232 -11.55 -5.16 11.35
N THR A 233 -12.03 -4.61 12.46
CA THR A 233 -11.24 -3.72 13.32
C THR A 233 -10.91 -4.43 14.62
N LEU A 234 -9.65 -4.37 15.06
CA LEU A 234 -9.16 -4.92 16.32
C LEU A 234 -8.32 -3.88 17.07
N ASP A 235 -8.43 -3.84 18.40
CA ASP A 235 -7.53 -3.07 19.26
C ASP A 235 -6.46 -4.00 19.82
N SER A 236 -5.20 -3.83 19.42
CA SER A 236 -4.09 -4.67 19.88
C SER A 236 -3.82 -4.60 21.39
N ARG A 237 -4.34 -3.62 22.12
CA ARG A 237 -4.26 -3.57 23.59
C ARG A 237 -5.21 -4.55 24.27
N VAL A 238 -6.33 -4.85 23.61
CA VAL A 238 -7.38 -5.75 24.12
C VAL A 238 -7.34 -7.10 23.43
N ASP A 239 -7.18 -7.10 22.12
CA ASP A 239 -7.23 -8.22 21.19
C ASP A 239 -5.84 -8.53 20.60
N LEU A 240 -4.77 -8.48 21.41
CA LEU A 240 -3.39 -8.68 20.95
C LEU A 240 -3.21 -9.98 20.17
N GLU A 241 -3.71 -11.09 20.73
CA GLU A 241 -3.63 -12.43 20.12
C GLU A 241 -4.36 -12.49 18.79
N LYS A 242 -5.58 -11.93 18.73
CA LYS A 242 -6.36 -11.89 17.50
C LYS A 242 -5.72 -11.01 16.43
N THR A 243 -5.18 -9.86 16.84
CA THR A 243 -4.50 -8.92 15.95
C THR A 243 -3.28 -9.58 15.33
N PHE A 244 -2.46 -10.24 16.15
CA PHE A 244 -1.28 -10.96 15.69
C PHE A 244 -1.65 -12.16 14.82
N GLY A 245 -2.62 -12.98 15.25
CA GLY A 245 -3.10 -14.14 14.50
C GLY A 245 -3.68 -13.78 13.14
N LEU A 246 -4.44 -12.68 13.05
CA LEU A 246 -4.98 -12.19 11.77
C LEU A 246 -3.87 -11.63 10.87
N LEU A 247 -2.87 -10.94 11.43
CA LEU A 247 -1.70 -10.50 10.66
C LEU A 247 -0.94 -11.72 10.07
N VAL A 248 -0.68 -12.74 10.90
CA VAL A 248 -0.06 -14.00 10.46
C VAL A 248 -0.91 -14.68 9.38
N HIS A 249 -2.23 -14.73 9.56
CA HIS A 249 -3.15 -15.30 8.58
C HIS A 249 -3.06 -14.60 7.22
N VAL A 250 -3.14 -13.28 7.20
CA VAL A 250 -3.02 -12.46 5.98
C VAL A 250 -1.69 -12.72 5.26
N LEU A 251 -0.59 -12.81 6.01
CA LEU A 251 0.73 -13.12 5.46
C LEU A 251 0.83 -14.53 4.86
N LYS A 252 0.22 -15.54 5.52
CA LYS A 252 0.14 -16.90 4.97
C LYS A 252 -0.67 -16.95 3.67
N GLN A 253 -1.83 -16.27 3.64
CA GLN A 253 -2.64 -16.19 2.42
C GLN A 253 -1.87 -15.53 1.28
N ALA A 254 -1.15 -14.45 1.57
CA ALA A 254 -0.31 -13.77 0.59
C ALA A 254 0.83 -14.65 0.05
N SER A 255 1.45 -15.47 0.89
CA SER A 255 2.50 -16.41 0.47
C SER A 255 1.92 -17.59 -0.35
N ALA A 256 0.74 -18.10 0.01
CA ALA A 256 0.12 -19.19 -0.73
C ALA A 256 -0.18 -18.80 -2.19
N VAL A 257 -0.64 -17.57 -2.43
CA VAL A 257 -0.85 -17.03 -3.79
C VAL A 257 0.46 -17.00 -4.59
N SER A 258 1.60 -16.71 -3.94
CA SER A 258 2.94 -16.75 -4.58
C SER A 258 3.28 -18.10 -5.17
N SER A 259 2.89 -19.18 -4.48
CA SER A 259 3.19 -20.55 -4.87
C SER A 259 2.35 -21.03 -6.06
N ILE A 260 1.15 -20.47 -6.23
CA ILE A 260 0.16 -20.93 -7.22
C ILE A 260 0.39 -20.26 -8.58
N GLN A 261 0.91 -19.03 -8.62
CA GLN A 261 1.14 -18.34 -9.89
C GLN A 261 2.39 -18.92 -10.58
N PRO A 262 2.25 -19.50 -11.80
CA PRO A 262 3.39 -19.97 -12.55
C PRO A 262 4.33 -18.79 -12.82
N THR A 263 5.62 -18.99 -12.59
CA THR A 263 6.68 -18.11 -13.12
C THR A 263 6.66 -18.23 -14.64
N ALA A 264 5.69 -17.58 -15.30
CA ALA A 264 5.66 -17.47 -16.74
C ALA A 264 6.76 -16.48 -17.13
N SER A 265 8.00 -16.95 -17.14
CA SER A 265 9.08 -16.29 -17.85
C SER A 265 8.61 -16.14 -19.29
N PHE A 266 8.34 -14.90 -19.70
CA PHE A 266 8.05 -14.55 -21.08
C PHE A 266 9.33 -14.82 -21.89
N THR A 267 9.53 -16.07 -22.32
CA THR A 267 10.53 -16.38 -23.33
C THR A 267 10.03 -15.73 -24.62
N GLN A 268 10.64 -14.62 -25.02
CA GLN A 268 10.37 -14.02 -26.31
C GLN A 268 10.61 -15.08 -27.40
N PRO A 269 9.63 -15.34 -28.28
CA PRO A 269 9.91 -16.07 -29.50
C PRO A 269 10.79 -15.20 -30.40
N ASP A 270 11.85 -15.82 -30.89
CA ASP A 270 12.80 -15.27 -31.85
C ASP A 270 12.09 -14.69 -33.08
N GLN A 271 12.64 -13.60 -33.61
CA GLN A 271 12.00 -12.69 -34.54
C GLN A 271 11.65 -13.34 -35.88
N GLY A 272 10.40 -13.14 -36.32
CA GLY A 272 9.98 -13.24 -37.72
C GLY A 272 9.25 -11.97 -38.10
N GLU A 273 9.86 -11.17 -38.97
CA GLU A 273 9.40 -9.86 -39.46
C GLU A 273 7.95 -9.88 -39.98
N GLY A 274 7.11 -8.96 -39.50
CA GLY A 274 5.76 -8.77 -40.04
C GLY A 274 4.82 -7.96 -39.16
N SER A 275 4.93 -6.63 -39.23
CA SER A 275 3.84 -5.64 -39.12
C SER A 275 2.64 -5.95 -38.20
N THR A 276 2.68 -5.42 -36.97
CA THR A 276 1.67 -4.55 -36.32
C THR A 276 2.06 -4.43 -34.85
N GLU A 277 2.55 -3.25 -34.48
CA GLU A 277 3.11 -2.94 -33.17
C GLU A 277 1.97 -2.85 -32.12
N PRO A 278 1.94 -3.67 -31.06
CA PRO A 278 1.01 -3.47 -29.96
C PRO A 278 1.54 -2.36 -29.05
N LEU A 279 0.79 -1.26 -28.96
CA LEU A 279 1.03 -0.16 -28.03
C LEU A 279 0.90 -0.64 -26.57
N VAL A 280 2.04 -0.96 -25.96
CA VAL A 280 2.17 -1.12 -24.50
C VAL A 280 2.48 0.26 -23.91
N PRO A 281 1.76 0.74 -22.88
CA PRO A 281 2.08 2.02 -22.25
C PRO A 281 3.49 2.01 -21.64
N THR A 282 4.34 2.88 -22.18
CA THR A 282 5.66 3.20 -21.64
C THR A 282 5.43 4.18 -20.48
N GLU A 283 5.96 3.85 -19.29
CA GLU A 283 6.07 4.70 -18.10
C GLU A 283 4.87 4.80 -17.12
N SER A 284 4.66 3.75 -16.32
CA SER A 284 4.00 3.89 -15.01
C SER A 284 5.03 4.38 -13.97
N CYS A 285 4.60 5.20 -13.01
CA CYS A 285 5.45 5.70 -11.89
C CYS A 285 6.10 4.59 -11.03
N LEU A 286 5.71 3.33 -11.23
CA LEU A 286 6.29 2.15 -10.59
C LEU A 286 7.62 1.73 -11.23
N ARG A 287 7.96 2.24 -12.43
CA ARG A 287 9.19 1.88 -13.19
C ARG A 287 10.54 2.38 -12.63
N ARG A 288 10.60 3.11 -11.51
CA ARG A 288 11.90 3.63 -11.02
C ARG A 288 12.59 2.69 -10.03
N LYS A 289 13.06 1.54 -10.53
CA LYS A 289 14.29 0.90 -10.03
C LYS A 289 15.50 1.75 -10.45
N VAL A 290 15.69 2.88 -9.79
CA VAL A 290 17.00 3.56 -9.80
C VAL A 290 17.85 2.85 -8.74
N ASP A 291 18.58 1.84 -9.22
CA ASP A 291 19.93 1.42 -8.84
C ASP A 291 20.47 1.85 -7.45
N LYS A 292 19.73 1.54 -6.37
CA LYS A 292 20.20 1.78 -4.99
C LYS A 292 21.41 0.91 -4.62
N ARG A 293 21.65 -0.18 -5.37
CA ARG A 293 22.82 -1.03 -5.17
C ARG A 293 24.12 -0.26 -5.47
N MET A 294 24.12 0.58 -6.50
CA MET A 294 25.27 1.44 -6.83
C MET A 294 25.47 2.60 -5.84
N GLN A 295 24.43 3.12 -5.20
CA GLN A 295 24.59 4.20 -4.21
C GLN A 295 25.21 3.70 -2.89
N TYR A 296 24.85 2.51 -2.42
CA TYR A 296 25.48 1.91 -1.22
C TYR A 296 26.92 1.43 -1.49
N GLU A 297 27.25 1.03 -2.72
CA GLU A 297 28.63 0.68 -3.08
C GLU A 297 29.51 1.91 -3.31
N ARG A 298 28.96 3.04 -3.80
CA ARG A 298 29.69 4.33 -3.84
C ARG A 298 30.04 4.86 -2.45
N LEU A 299 29.11 4.76 -1.49
CA LEU A 299 29.34 5.18 -0.10
C LEU A 299 30.39 4.32 0.63
N LYS A 300 30.78 3.15 0.09
CA LYS A 300 31.87 2.34 0.66
C LYS A 300 33.26 2.71 0.15
N PHE A 301 33.36 3.56 -0.87
CA PHE A 301 34.64 3.92 -1.49
C PHE A 301 35.07 5.38 -1.26
N GLU A 302 34.25 6.21 -0.61
CA GLU A 302 34.57 7.62 -0.36
C GLU A 302 34.99 7.94 1.09
N ASP A 303 34.98 6.97 2.02
CA ASP A 303 35.32 7.19 3.44
C ASP A 303 36.67 6.59 3.89
N SER A 304 37.63 6.45 2.97
CA SER A 304 38.99 6.03 3.33
C SER A 304 40.05 6.92 2.73
N GLU A 305 40.04 8.22 3.04
CA GLU A 305 41.25 9.04 3.08
C GLU A 305 41.04 10.28 3.95
N GLU A 306 41.86 10.36 5.01
CA GLU A 306 42.26 11.55 5.77
C GLU A 306 41.21 12.35 6.55
N LEU A 307 41.08 12.03 7.84
CA LEU A 307 40.72 13.02 8.88
C LEU A 307 41.38 12.64 10.22
N GLU A 308 42.71 12.71 10.24
CA GLU A 308 43.42 13.12 11.45
C GLU A 308 43.27 14.65 11.56
N ASP A 309 42.60 15.16 12.58
CA ASP A 309 43.20 16.00 13.64
C ASP A 309 42.16 16.85 14.39
N SER A 310 42.38 16.98 15.70
CA SER A 310 41.82 17.96 16.64
C SER A 310 40.31 17.88 17.01
N PHE A 311 40.04 17.27 18.16
CA PHE A 311 38.87 17.61 18.98
C PHE A 311 39.24 18.75 19.93
N PRO A 312 38.46 19.84 20.03
CA PRO A 312 38.64 20.84 21.08
C PRO A 312 38.14 20.30 22.42
N GLU A 313 38.94 20.49 23.46
CA GLU A 313 38.56 20.22 24.85
C GLU A 313 37.39 21.13 25.25
N TYR A 314 36.31 20.52 25.74
CA TYR A 314 35.17 21.24 26.29
C TYR A 314 35.46 21.55 27.76
N GLU A 315 35.65 22.83 28.07
CA GLU A 315 35.68 23.33 29.45
C GLU A 315 34.31 23.09 30.11
N THR A 316 34.32 22.34 31.21
CA THR A 316 33.21 22.17 32.13
C THR A 316 33.01 23.46 32.92
N SER A 317 31.96 24.21 32.63
CA SER A 317 31.47 25.28 33.51
C SER A 317 30.54 24.67 34.58
N GLU A 318 31.00 24.71 35.83
CA GLU A 318 30.20 24.45 37.02
C GLU A 318 29.27 25.65 37.25
N ASP A 319 27.95 25.45 37.10
CA ASP A 319 26.97 26.44 37.57
C ASP A 319 26.35 25.95 38.89
N GLU A 320 26.68 26.71 39.95
CA GLU A 320 26.13 26.67 41.29
C GLU A 320 24.60 26.87 41.27
N TYR A 321 23.86 25.90 41.80
CA TYR A 321 22.49 26.12 42.25
C TYR A 321 22.52 26.66 43.69
N SER A 322 22.30 27.96 43.83
CA SER A 322 21.95 28.56 45.12
C SER A 322 20.49 28.26 45.45
N GLU A 323 20.28 27.56 46.57
CA GLU A 323 19.01 27.56 47.30
C GLU A 323 18.77 28.94 47.89
N ASP A 324 17.54 29.47 47.79
CA ASP A 324 17.01 30.43 48.76
C ASP A 324 15.47 30.55 48.65
N GLY A 325 14.81 30.44 49.80
CA GLY A 325 13.64 31.23 50.18
C GLY A 325 12.24 30.71 49.85
#